data_AF-A0A848WZJ4-F1
#
_entry.id   AF-A0A848WZJ4-F1
#
_cell.length_a   1.000
_cell.length_b   1.000
_cell.length_c   1.000
_cell.angle_alpha   90.00
_cell.angle_beta   90.00
_cell.angle_gamma   90.00
#
_symmetry.space_group_name_H-M   'P 1'
#
loop_
_entity.id
_entity.type
_entity.pdbx_description
1 polymer ?
#
loop_
_entity_poly.entity_id
_entity_poly.type
_entity_poly.pdbx_seq_one_letter_code
_entity_poly.pdbx_strand_id
1 'polypeptide(L)'
;MGDAVLRLAAVEQELASAHQEAVLAEGKRAIASRLGLEFLVVVIGILAALAVDDWSQARSNRQLEEHLLTSLAADLEDDRIDAVLQETLAGLHRDAVDHLLSITDHPLAPTDRQFDDSPEAIDQSLRRLLALPELQVFKATFNEMTSTGSIRVVTNRMLRRQIASYYQEAEVALGVPMRQVDARPDLQRALAAVGVASGEAGIMPDLAQRLRSDPTIPIHALRIRQYFENRVALEGMKEAREGLVASVNQELENRWGERKPIDSRP
;
A
#
# COMPACT_ATOMS: atom_id res chain seq x y z
N MET A 1 33.62 82.25 61.08
CA MET A 1 33.83 82.10 59.62
C MET A 1 34.20 80.67 59.20
N GLY A 2 34.93 79.88 59.99
CA GLY A 2 35.32 78.50 59.60
C GLY A 2 34.17 77.48 59.47
N ASP A 3 33.11 77.59 60.27
CA ASP A 3 31.99 76.63 60.29
C ASP A 3 31.10 76.71 59.03
N ALA A 4 30.95 77.91 58.47
CA ALA A 4 30.21 78.12 57.22
C ALA A 4 30.96 77.55 56.00
N VAL A 5 32.30 77.61 56.00
CA VAL A 5 33.14 77.07 54.92
C VAL A 5 33.16 75.54 54.96
N LEU A 6 33.22 74.93 56.15
CA LEU A 6 33.15 73.48 56.32
C LEU A 6 31.80 72.90 55.88
N ARG A 7 30.69 73.61 56.17
CA ARG A 7 29.36 73.22 55.71
C ARG A 7 29.19 73.35 54.19
N LEU A 8 29.77 74.38 53.59
CA LEU A 8 29.73 74.54 52.13
C LEU A 8 30.51 73.42 51.41
N ALA A 9 31.70 73.09 51.93
CA ALA A 9 32.53 72.02 51.37
C ALA A 9 31.87 70.63 51.51
N ALA A 10 31.20 70.36 52.63
CA ALA A 10 30.46 69.11 52.82
C ALA A 10 29.28 68.98 51.84
N VAL A 11 28.53 70.07 51.60
CA VAL A 11 27.41 70.09 50.65
C VAL A 11 27.89 69.90 49.21
N GLU A 12 29.01 70.53 48.81
CA GLU A 12 29.60 70.31 47.48
C GLU A 12 30.04 68.86 47.29
N GLN A 13 30.63 68.24 48.31
CA GLN A 13 31.10 66.87 48.25
C GLN A 13 29.93 65.86 48.16
N GLU A 14 28.84 66.12 48.89
CA GLU A 14 27.61 65.33 48.83
C GLU A 14 26.93 65.46 47.46
N LEU A 15 26.83 66.68 46.91
CA LEU A 15 26.30 66.91 45.56
C LEU A 15 27.15 66.21 44.48
N ALA A 16 28.47 66.24 44.61
CA ALA A 16 29.38 65.55 43.70
C ALA A 16 29.18 64.03 43.74
N SER A 17 29.03 63.44 44.94
CA SER A 17 28.76 62.01 45.08
C SER A 17 27.41 61.59 44.51
N ALA A 18 26.35 62.35 44.75
CA ALA A 18 25.01 62.07 44.23
C ALA A 18 24.96 62.18 42.69
N HIS A 19 25.68 63.16 42.12
CA HIS A 19 25.82 63.30 40.68
C HIS A 19 26.58 62.12 40.05
N GLN A 20 27.65 61.66 40.72
CA GLN A 20 28.46 60.54 40.25
C GLN A 20 27.70 59.20 40.30
N GLU A 21 26.87 58.98 41.33
CA GLU A 21 25.97 57.82 41.41
C GLU A 21 24.87 57.84 40.34
N ALA A 22 24.26 59.00 40.08
CA ALA A 22 23.24 59.15 39.05
C ALA A 22 23.78 58.83 37.63
N VAL A 23 24.97 59.34 37.30
CA VAL A 23 25.64 59.06 36.02
C VAL A 23 26.00 57.57 35.89
N LEU A 24 26.45 56.93 36.98
CA LEU A 24 26.74 55.49 37.00
C LEU A 24 25.46 54.65 36.82
N ALA A 25 24.34 55.05 37.42
CA ALA A 25 23.06 54.37 37.29
C ALA A 25 22.49 54.49 35.86
N GLU A 26 22.58 55.68 35.25
CA GLU A 26 22.21 55.88 33.84
C GLU A 26 23.10 55.09 32.88
N GLY A 27 24.41 55.09 33.11
CA GLY A 27 25.36 54.29 32.33
C GLY A 27 25.08 52.79 32.41
N LYS A 28 24.80 52.27 33.62
CA LYS A 28 24.41 50.86 33.83
C LYS A 28 23.10 50.50 33.13
N ARG A 29 22.09 51.37 33.18
CA ARG A 29 20.80 51.18 32.47
C ARG A 29 20.98 51.18 30.95
N ALA A 30 21.82 52.07 30.43
CA ALA A 30 22.12 52.14 29.00
C ALA A 30 22.91 50.92 28.50
N ILE A 31 23.83 50.39 29.30
CA ILE A 31 24.55 49.15 29.00
C ILE A 31 23.60 47.95 29.04
N ALA A 32 22.76 47.85 30.08
CA ALA A 32 21.80 46.75 30.22
C ALA A 32 20.77 46.72 29.09
N SER A 33 20.26 47.89 28.65
CA SER A 33 19.30 47.94 27.53
C SER A 33 19.93 47.55 26.21
N ARG A 34 21.19 47.96 25.95
CA ARG A 34 21.95 47.54 24.76
C ARG A 34 22.19 46.03 24.75
N LEU A 35 22.65 45.46 25.86
CA LEU A 35 22.88 44.02 26.00
C LEU A 35 21.58 43.22 25.84
N GLY A 36 20.47 43.72 26.40
CA GLY A 36 19.15 43.10 26.24
C GLY A 36 18.66 43.11 24.79
N LEU A 37 18.91 44.20 24.06
CA LEU A 37 18.54 44.34 22.64
C LEU A 37 19.40 43.43 21.76
N GLU A 38 20.70 43.35 22.02
CA GLU A 38 21.63 42.43 21.35
C GLU A 38 21.23 40.97 21.58
N PHE A 39 20.94 40.59 22.82
CA PHE A 39 20.43 39.25 23.14
C PHE A 39 19.11 38.95 22.42
N LEU A 40 18.17 39.89 22.40
CA LEU A 40 16.90 39.73 21.72
C LEU A 40 17.07 39.50 20.21
N VAL A 41 17.99 40.24 19.57
CA VAL A 41 18.32 40.09 18.15
C VAL A 41 18.86 38.68 17.87
N VAL A 42 19.77 38.17 18.70
CA VAL A 42 20.30 36.81 18.56
C VAL A 42 19.20 35.76 18.71
N VAL A 43 18.34 35.89 19.72
CA VAL A 43 17.22 34.96 19.96
C VAL A 43 16.24 34.95 18.78
N ILE A 44 15.87 36.14 18.27
CA ILE A 44 15.00 36.26 17.08
C ILE A 44 15.68 35.61 15.87
N GLY A 45 16.99 35.82 15.70
CA GLY A 45 17.76 35.20 14.62
C GLY A 45 17.71 33.67 14.65
N ILE A 46 17.90 33.06 15.82
CA ILE A 46 17.84 31.60 15.99
C ILE A 46 16.42 31.08 15.76
N LEU A 47 15.39 31.73 16.33
CA LEU A 47 14.00 31.33 16.13
C LEU A 47 13.57 31.44 14.67
N ALA A 48 14.00 32.49 13.97
CA ALA A 48 13.73 32.65 12.54
C ALA A 48 14.41 31.54 11.71
N ALA A 49 15.66 31.16 12.05
CA ALA A 49 16.35 30.07 11.38
C ALA A 49 15.62 28.73 11.56
N LEU A 50 15.19 28.41 12.79
CA LEU A 50 14.41 27.20 13.09
C LEU A 50 13.06 27.21 12.34
N ALA A 51 12.36 28.36 12.31
CA ALA A 51 11.08 28.48 11.62
C ALA A 51 11.21 28.27 10.10
N VAL A 52 12.31 28.73 9.49
CA VAL A 52 12.59 28.50 8.07
C VAL A 52 12.88 27.01 7.80
N ASP A 53 13.63 26.36 8.68
CA ASP A 53 13.95 24.93 8.57
C ASP A 53 12.67 24.08 8.68
N ASP A 54 11.84 24.35 9.69
CA ASP A 54 10.53 23.69 9.87
C ASP A 54 9.62 23.86 8.64
N TRP A 55 9.60 25.06 8.04
CA TRP A 55 8.82 25.32 6.83
C TRP A 55 9.33 24.55 5.61
N SER A 56 10.65 24.52 5.42
CA SER A 56 11.30 23.76 4.35
C SER A 56 11.00 22.27 4.48
N GLN A 57 11.14 21.74 5.70
CA GLN A 57 10.88 20.34 5.98
C GLN A 57 9.40 19.98 5.84
N ALA A 58 8.48 20.85 6.27
CA ALA A 58 7.04 20.66 6.05
C ALA A 58 6.69 20.65 4.55
N ARG A 59 7.33 21.49 3.75
CA ARG A 59 7.14 21.50 2.29
C ARG A 59 7.66 20.21 1.65
N SER A 60 8.85 19.77 2.02
CA SER A 60 9.43 18.51 1.54
C SER A 60 8.57 17.30 1.92
N ASN A 61 8.11 17.24 3.17
CA ASN A 61 7.20 16.19 3.64
C ASN A 61 5.88 16.17 2.86
N ARG A 62 5.31 17.34 2.52
CA ARG A 62 4.10 17.39 1.68
C ARG A 62 4.35 16.84 0.28
N GLN A 63 5.46 17.18 -0.35
CA GLN A 63 5.80 16.64 -1.68
C GLN A 63 6.02 15.13 -1.64
N LEU A 64 6.67 14.63 -0.59
CA LEU A 64 6.85 13.20 -0.39
C LEU A 64 5.52 12.49 -0.14
N GLU A 65 4.64 13.06 0.67
CA GLU A 65 3.29 12.51 0.91
C GLU A 65 2.48 12.41 -0.38
N GLU A 66 2.48 13.47 -1.18
CA GLU A 66 1.81 13.51 -2.49
C GLU A 66 2.33 12.42 -3.42
N HIS A 67 3.65 12.27 -3.49
CA HIS A 67 4.29 11.24 -4.30
C HIS A 67 3.89 9.83 -3.84
N LEU A 68 4.01 9.56 -2.54
CA LEU A 68 3.67 8.28 -1.94
C LEU A 68 2.20 7.90 -2.16
N LEU A 69 1.26 8.84 -1.95
CA LEU A 69 -0.16 8.58 -2.17
C LEU A 69 -0.49 8.42 -3.66
N THR A 70 0.19 9.14 -4.55
CA THR A 70 0.03 8.97 -6.00
C THR A 70 0.51 7.60 -6.46
N SER A 71 1.70 7.18 -6.02
CA SER A 71 2.27 5.86 -6.36
C SER A 71 1.42 4.73 -5.77
N LEU A 72 0.93 4.91 -4.54
CA LEU A 72 0.02 3.95 -3.92
C LEU A 72 -1.31 3.83 -4.69
N ALA A 73 -1.88 4.94 -5.16
CA ALA A 73 -3.09 4.89 -5.98
C ALA A 73 -2.87 4.10 -7.27
N ALA A 74 -1.70 4.21 -7.89
CA ALA A 74 -1.34 3.40 -9.06
C ALA A 74 -1.19 1.91 -8.71
N ASP A 75 -0.49 1.57 -7.63
CA ASP A 75 -0.37 0.18 -7.15
C ASP A 75 -1.76 -0.45 -6.88
N LEU A 76 -2.68 0.29 -6.26
CA LEU A 76 -4.04 -0.18 -5.98
C LEU A 76 -4.90 -0.33 -7.24
N GLU A 77 -4.63 0.45 -8.29
CA GLU A 77 -5.29 0.30 -9.58
C GLU A 77 -4.78 -0.93 -10.33
N ASP A 78 -3.47 -1.21 -10.26
CA ASP A 78 -2.90 -2.45 -10.76
C ASP A 78 -3.47 -3.67 -10.02
N ASP A 79 -3.65 -3.59 -8.69
CA ASP A 79 -4.37 -4.61 -7.89
C ASP A 79 -5.81 -4.82 -8.38
N ARG A 80 -6.48 -3.74 -8.82
CA ARG A 80 -7.85 -3.80 -9.35
C ARG A 80 -7.88 -4.53 -10.69
N ILE A 81 -6.96 -4.21 -11.58
CA ILE A 81 -6.83 -4.85 -12.89
C ILE A 81 -6.51 -6.34 -12.73
N ASP A 82 -5.57 -6.70 -11.86
CA ASP A 82 -5.23 -8.11 -11.61
C ASP A 82 -6.44 -8.89 -11.07
N ALA A 83 -7.21 -8.31 -10.15
CA ALA A 83 -8.40 -8.98 -9.64
C ALA A 83 -9.47 -9.27 -10.72
N VAL A 84 -9.69 -8.36 -11.66
CA VAL A 84 -10.61 -8.59 -12.79
C VAL A 84 -10.09 -9.71 -13.71
N LEU A 85 -8.78 -9.74 -13.96
CA LEU A 85 -8.15 -10.81 -14.70
C LEU A 85 -8.34 -12.16 -13.98
N GLN A 86 -8.17 -12.19 -12.66
CA GLN A 86 -8.34 -13.39 -11.84
C GLN A 86 -9.79 -13.90 -11.84
N GLU A 87 -10.78 -13.01 -11.80
CA GLU A 87 -12.19 -13.39 -11.92
C GLU A 87 -12.49 -14.04 -13.27
N THR A 88 -11.93 -13.47 -14.34
CA THR A 88 -12.04 -14.02 -15.70
C THR A 88 -11.40 -15.40 -15.79
N LEU A 89 -10.19 -15.56 -15.23
CA LEU A 89 -9.47 -16.84 -15.21
C LEU A 89 -10.20 -17.89 -14.35
N ALA A 90 -10.79 -17.49 -13.22
CA ALA A 90 -11.61 -18.37 -12.39
C ALA A 90 -12.85 -18.87 -13.14
N GLY A 91 -13.49 -18.03 -13.96
CA GLY A 91 -14.57 -18.43 -14.86
C GLY A 91 -14.10 -19.50 -15.86
N LEU A 92 -12.96 -19.26 -16.52
CA LEU A 92 -12.37 -20.23 -17.45
C LEU A 92 -11.98 -21.55 -16.79
N HIS A 93 -11.57 -21.53 -15.52
CA HIS A 93 -11.33 -22.74 -14.73
C HIS A 93 -12.61 -23.51 -14.43
N ARG A 94 -13.69 -22.82 -14.03
CA ARG A 94 -14.98 -23.47 -13.81
C ARG A 94 -15.46 -24.17 -15.08
N ASP A 95 -15.41 -23.48 -16.21
CA ASP A 95 -15.81 -24.04 -17.50
C ASP A 95 -14.96 -25.26 -17.88
N ALA A 96 -13.66 -25.22 -17.60
CA ALA A 96 -12.77 -26.35 -17.87
C ALA A 96 -13.03 -27.55 -16.94
N VAL A 97 -13.39 -27.33 -15.67
CA VAL A 97 -13.83 -28.40 -14.77
C VAL A 97 -15.13 -29.00 -15.27
N ASP A 98 -16.11 -28.16 -15.59
CA ASP A 98 -17.43 -28.60 -16.04
C ASP A 98 -17.34 -29.44 -17.33
N HIS A 99 -16.45 -29.06 -18.26
CA HIS A 99 -16.16 -29.85 -19.45
C HIS A 99 -15.52 -31.21 -19.10
N LEU A 100 -14.58 -31.27 -18.16
CA LEU A 100 -14.03 -32.55 -17.69
C LEU A 100 -15.09 -33.43 -17.04
N LEU A 101 -16.00 -32.85 -16.27
CA LEU A 101 -17.10 -33.57 -15.64
C LEU A 101 -18.06 -34.14 -16.69
N SER A 102 -18.36 -33.40 -17.77
CA SER A 102 -19.20 -33.91 -18.86
C SER A 102 -18.53 -35.06 -19.61
N ILE A 103 -17.23 -34.94 -19.93
CA ILE A 103 -16.47 -36.00 -20.63
C ILE A 103 -16.42 -37.29 -19.80
N THR A 104 -16.35 -37.17 -18.47
CA THR A 104 -16.23 -38.29 -17.53
C THR A 104 -17.58 -38.83 -17.06
N ASP A 105 -18.70 -38.34 -17.60
CA ASP A 105 -20.06 -38.68 -17.20
C ASP A 105 -20.29 -38.52 -15.68
N HIS A 106 -19.62 -37.55 -15.06
CA HIS A 106 -19.65 -37.37 -13.60
C HIS A 106 -21.02 -36.82 -13.15
N PRO A 107 -21.58 -37.25 -12.00
CA PRO A 107 -22.91 -36.80 -11.55
C PRO A 107 -23.08 -35.30 -11.30
N LEU A 108 -21.96 -34.56 -11.20
CA LEU A 108 -21.93 -33.11 -11.02
C LEU A 108 -21.72 -32.34 -12.32
N ALA A 109 -21.70 -33.02 -13.47
CA ALA A 109 -21.62 -32.36 -14.77
C ALA A 109 -22.85 -31.48 -15.01
N PRO A 110 -22.70 -30.28 -15.59
CA PRO A 110 -23.84 -29.45 -15.93
C PRO A 110 -24.69 -30.13 -17.01
N THR A 111 -26.00 -30.14 -16.82
CA THR A 111 -26.96 -30.75 -17.76
C THR A 111 -27.51 -29.79 -18.81
N ASP A 112 -27.29 -28.49 -18.60
CA ASP A 112 -27.83 -27.38 -19.41
C ASP A 112 -26.82 -26.80 -20.40
N ARG A 113 -25.58 -27.33 -20.43
CA ARG A 113 -24.52 -26.92 -21.37
C ARG A 113 -24.08 -28.08 -22.24
N GLN A 114 -23.75 -27.75 -23.49
CA GLN A 114 -23.03 -28.64 -24.39
C GLN A 114 -21.60 -28.13 -24.53
N PHE A 115 -20.64 -29.04 -24.46
CA PHE A 115 -19.25 -28.77 -24.71
C PHE A 115 -18.83 -29.40 -26.05
N ASP A 116 -17.78 -28.86 -26.64
CA ASP A 116 -17.11 -29.49 -27.77
C ASP A 116 -16.15 -30.57 -27.24
N ASP A 117 -16.51 -31.84 -27.43
CA ASP A 117 -15.70 -32.98 -26.98
C ASP A 117 -14.56 -33.31 -27.97
N SER A 118 -14.24 -32.42 -28.92
CA SER A 118 -13.05 -32.56 -29.78
C SER A 118 -11.76 -32.67 -28.95
N PRO A 119 -10.78 -33.50 -29.34
CA PRO A 119 -9.50 -33.60 -28.62
C PRO A 119 -8.84 -32.25 -28.33
N GLU A 120 -8.96 -31.30 -29.27
CA GLU A 120 -8.43 -29.95 -29.15
C GLU A 120 -9.11 -29.14 -28.02
N ALA A 121 -10.43 -29.20 -27.93
CA ALA A 121 -11.20 -28.50 -26.89
C ALA A 121 -10.98 -29.14 -25.50
N ILE A 122 -10.82 -30.46 -25.44
CA ILE A 122 -10.44 -31.16 -24.22
C ILE A 122 -9.02 -30.74 -23.78
N ASP A 123 -8.04 -30.74 -24.69
CA ASP A 123 -6.67 -30.28 -24.40
C ASP A 123 -6.66 -28.84 -23.91
N GLN A 124 -7.43 -27.96 -24.51
CA GLN A 124 -7.56 -26.58 -24.06
C GLN A 124 -8.09 -26.51 -22.61
N SER A 125 -9.05 -27.36 -22.25
CA SER A 125 -9.62 -27.43 -20.90
C SER A 125 -8.59 -27.94 -19.90
N LEU A 126 -7.83 -28.99 -20.25
CA LEU A 126 -6.73 -29.49 -19.43
C LEU A 126 -5.65 -28.43 -19.21
N ARG A 127 -5.25 -27.70 -20.26
CA ARG A 127 -4.27 -26.60 -20.15
C ARG A 127 -4.75 -25.50 -19.22
N ARG A 128 -6.04 -25.13 -19.30
CA ARG A 128 -6.64 -24.15 -18.38
C ARG A 128 -6.52 -24.63 -16.93
N LEU A 129 -6.92 -25.86 -16.63
CA LEU A 129 -6.85 -26.43 -15.27
C LEU A 129 -5.44 -26.51 -14.71
N LEU A 130 -4.46 -26.75 -15.57
CA LEU A 130 -3.06 -26.84 -15.17
C LEU A 130 -2.38 -25.47 -15.07
N ALA A 131 -2.98 -24.41 -15.62
CA ALA A 131 -2.46 -23.05 -15.49
C ALA A 131 -2.57 -22.54 -14.05
N LEU A 132 -1.56 -21.78 -13.61
CA LEU A 132 -1.50 -21.15 -12.28
C LEU A 132 -1.61 -19.63 -12.43
N PRO A 133 -2.83 -19.07 -12.30
CA PRO A 133 -2.94 -17.66 -11.97
C PRO A 133 -2.69 -17.49 -10.48
N GLU A 134 -1.54 -16.89 -10.17
CA GLU A 134 -1.27 -16.35 -8.84
C GLU A 134 -1.90 -14.96 -8.75
N LEU A 135 -2.68 -14.70 -7.70
CA LEU A 135 -3.09 -13.32 -7.42
C LEU A 135 -1.83 -12.56 -7.00
N GLN A 136 -1.60 -11.41 -7.63
CA GLN A 136 -0.53 -10.52 -7.21
C GLN A 136 -1.12 -9.33 -6.48
N VAL A 137 -0.43 -8.92 -5.41
CA VAL A 137 -0.70 -7.66 -4.73
C VAL A 137 0.51 -6.76 -4.91
N PHE A 138 0.32 -5.66 -5.61
CA PHE A 138 1.30 -4.64 -5.89
C PHE A 138 1.58 -3.85 -4.61
N LYS A 139 2.74 -4.14 -4.02
CA LYS A 139 3.17 -3.62 -2.71
C LYS A 139 4.45 -2.81 -2.80
N ALA A 140 4.83 -2.33 -3.98
CA ALA A 140 6.09 -1.61 -4.19
C ALA A 140 6.13 -0.34 -3.31
N THR A 141 5.10 0.49 -3.41
CA THR A 141 5.01 1.73 -2.62
C THR A 141 4.85 1.42 -1.14
N PHE A 142 4.06 0.43 -0.77
CA PHE A 142 3.91 0.04 0.64
C PHE A 142 5.22 -0.47 1.26
N ASN A 143 6.00 -1.27 0.52
CA ASN A 143 7.31 -1.72 0.95
C ASN A 143 8.29 -0.56 1.09
N GLU A 144 8.26 0.42 0.19
CA GLU A 144 9.04 1.65 0.34
C GLU A 144 8.63 2.42 1.60
N MET A 145 7.32 2.62 1.81
CA MET A 145 6.78 3.33 2.97
C MET A 145 7.20 2.72 4.30
N THR A 146 7.22 1.38 4.37
CA THR A 146 7.56 0.63 5.57
C THR A 146 9.07 0.55 5.78
N SER A 147 9.84 0.21 4.74
CA SER A 147 11.30 0.05 4.82
C SER A 147 12.04 1.35 5.14
N THR A 148 11.59 2.47 4.56
CA THR A 148 12.16 3.80 4.82
C THR A 148 11.55 4.48 6.04
N GLY A 149 10.44 3.94 6.56
CA GLY A 149 9.65 4.56 7.62
C GLY A 149 8.89 5.81 7.18
N SER A 150 8.84 6.11 5.87
CA SER A 150 8.15 7.26 5.29
C SER A 150 6.63 7.17 5.41
N ILE A 151 6.07 6.02 5.81
CA ILE A 151 4.65 5.90 6.20
C ILE A 151 4.23 6.94 7.25
N ARG A 152 5.17 7.42 8.08
CA ARG A 152 4.92 8.48 9.08
C ARG A 152 4.59 9.84 8.46
N VAL A 153 5.01 10.07 7.21
CA VAL A 153 4.77 11.29 6.43
C VAL A 153 3.30 11.41 6.00
N VAL A 154 2.57 10.28 5.90
CA VAL A 154 1.12 10.29 5.69
C VAL A 154 0.43 10.92 6.89
N THR A 155 -0.01 12.16 6.74
CA THR A 155 -0.52 13.01 7.80
C THR A 155 -1.87 12.51 8.31
N ASN A 156 -2.73 12.05 7.40
CA ASN A 156 -4.03 11.48 7.74
C ASN A 156 -3.84 10.12 8.45
N ARG A 157 -4.07 10.12 9.77
CA ARG A 157 -3.86 8.93 10.62
C ARG A 157 -4.82 7.79 10.28
N MET A 158 -6.04 8.13 9.87
CA MET A 158 -7.06 7.14 9.50
C MET A 158 -6.67 6.45 8.20
N LEU A 159 -6.27 7.23 7.18
CA LEU A 159 -5.78 6.70 5.91
C LEU A 159 -4.56 5.79 6.11
N ARG A 160 -3.58 6.25 6.89
CA ARG A 160 -2.41 5.43 7.22
C ARG A 160 -2.78 4.08 7.84
N ARG A 161 -3.79 4.04 8.72
CA ARG A 161 -4.27 2.79 9.30
C ARG A 161 -4.94 1.90 8.26
N GLN A 162 -5.77 2.48 7.38
CA GLN A 162 -6.40 1.73 6.28
C GLN A 162 -5.37 1.10 5.35
N ILE A 163 -4.31 1.83 4.98
CA ILE A 163 -3.20 1.32 4.17
C ILE A 163 -2.57 0.09 4.85
N ALA A 164 -2.20 0.21 6.13
CA ALA A 164 -1.57 -0.89 6.86
C ALA A 164 -2.51 -2.10 6.99
N SER A 165 -3.79 -1.87 7.29
CA SER A 165 -4.80 -2.94 7.40
C SER A 165 -4.99 -3.69 6.09
N TYR A 166 -5.12 -2.98 4.96
CA TYR A 166 -5.27 -3.60 3.64
C TYR A 166 -4.13 -4.56 3.31
N TYR A 167 -2.87 -4.11 3.44
CA TYR A 167 -1.73 -4.96 3.11
C TYR A 167 -1.51 -6.10 4.11
N GLN A 168 -1.88 -5.91 5.37
CA GLN A 168 -1.85 -7.01 6.36
C GLN A 168 -2.91 -8.08 6.03
N GLU A 169 -4.12 -7.67 5.68
CA GLU A 169 -5.18 -8.59 5.25
C GLU A 169 -4.81 -9.30 3.95
N ALA A 170 -4.23 -8.56 3.00
CA ALA A 170 -3.71 -9.12 1.76
C ALA A 170 -2.61 -10.16 2.01
N GLU A 171 -1.68 -9.89 2.92
CA GLU A 171 -0.63 -10.84 3.31
C GLU A 171 -1.21 -12.09 3.96
N VAL A 172 -2.21 -11.97 4.82
CA VAL A 172 -2.90 -13.13 5.40
C VAL A 172 -3.62 -13.94 4.31
N ALA A 173 -4.35 -13.27 3.43
CA ALA A 173 -5.11 -13.91 2.36
C ALA A 173 -4.21 -14.62 1.32
N LEU A 174 -3.06 -14.03 0.99
CA LEU A 174 -2.06 -14.61 0.08
C LEU A 174 -1.12 -15.61 0.78
N GLY A 175 -0.90 -15.45 2.08
CA GLY A 175 0.04 -16.21 2.91
C GLY A 175 -0.50 -17.53 3.44
N VAL A 176 -1.81 -17.80 3.33
CA VAL A 176 -2.35 -19.16 3.51
C VAL A 176 -1.63 -20.05 2.50
N PRO A 177 -0.87 -21.08 2.92
CA PRO A 177 -0.04 -21.86 2.03
C PRO A 177 -0.89 -22.60 1.00
N MET A 178 -1.06 -21.97 -0.18
CA MET A 178 -1.71 -22.53 -1.36
C MET A 178 -1.10 -23.88 -1.78
N ARG A 179 0.15 -24.16 -1.35
CA ARG A 179 0.83 -25.45 -1.53
C ARG A 179 0.15 -26.65 -0.89
N GLN A 180 -0.70 -26.48 0.14
CA GLN A 180 -1.40 -27.62 0.75
C GLN A 180 -2.74 -27.96 0.07
N VAL A 181 -3.22 -27.11 -0.84
CA VAL A 181 -4.55 -27.25 -1.48
C VAL A 181 -4.45 -27.38 -3.01
N ASP A 182 -3.24 -27.28 -3.57
CA ASP A 182 -3.03 -27.46 -5.00
C ASP A 182 -3.21 -28.94 -5.42
N ALA A 183 -4.35 -29.25 -6.04
CA ALA A 183 -4.66 -30.57 -6.56
C ALA A 183 -4.10 -30.84 -7.97
N ARG A 184 -3.38 -29.89 -8.59
CA ARG A 184 -2.81 -30.08 -9.93
C ARG A 184 -1.70 -31.13 -10.02
N PRO A 185 -0.75 -31.25 -9.06
CA PRO A 185 0.22 -32.34 -9.10
C PRO A 185 -0.47 -33.72 -9.07
N ASP A 186 -1.61 -33.83 -8.41
CA ASP A 186 -2.41 -35.05 -8.41
C ASP A 186 -3.11 -35.26 -9.76
N LEU A 187 -3.73 -34.20 -10.31
CA LEU A 187 -4.34 -34.23 -11.64
C LEU A 187 -3.32 -34.60 -12.72
N GLN A 188 -2.13 -33.99 -12.71
CA GLN A 188 -1.05 -34.30 -13.65
C GLN A 188 -0.61 -35.76 -13.55
N ARG A 189 -0.53 -36.32 -12.34
CA ARG A 189 -0.22 -37.74 -12.14
C ARG A 189 -1.33 -38.65 -12.65
N ALA A 190 -2.59 -38.30 -12.42
CA ALA A 190 -3.73 -39.06 -12.95
C ALA A 190 -3.79 -39.03 -14.49
N LEU A 191 -3.59 -37.85 -15.09
CA LEU A 191 -3.50 -37.68 -16.54
C LEU A 191 -2.34 -38.50 -17.13
N ALA A 192 -1.16 -38.46 -16.50
CA ALA A 192 -0.02 -39.26 -16.93
C ALA A 192 -0.29 -40.78 -16.83
N ALA A 193 -1.04 -41.23 -15.82
CA ALA A 193 -1.39 -42.65 -15.66
C ALA A 193 -2.29 -43.18 -16.78
N VAL A 194 -3.13 -42.33 -17.39
CA VAL A 194 -3.94 -42.67 -18.57
C VAL A 194 -3.23 -42.35 -19.90
N GLY A 195 -1.94 -42.02 -19.84
CA GLY A 195 -1.09 -41.72 -21.00
C GLY A 195 -1.36 -40.36 -21.62
N VAL A 196 -1.96 -39.41 -20.89
CA VAL A 196 -2.20 -38.04 -21.34
C VAL A 196 -1.06 -37.16 -20.80
N ALA A 197 -0.08 -36.87 -21.67
CA ALA A 197 0.96 -35.89 -21.38
C ALA A 197 0.47 -34.46 -21.65
N SER A 198 0.87 -33.50 -20.82
CA SER A 198 0.51 -32.09 -20.99
C SER A 198 1.04 -31.57 -22.34
N GLY A 199 0.13 -31.06 -23.18
CA GLY A 199 0.48 -30.47 -24.47
C GLY A 199 0.38 -31.42 -25.67
N GLU A 200 0.17 -32.71 -25.44
CA GLU A 200 -0.01 -33.74 -26.48
C GLU A 200 -1.45 -34.28 -26.54
N ALA A 201 -2.33 -33.84 -25.64
CA ALA A 201 -3.70 -34.34 -25.57
C ALA A 201 -4.50 -33.97 -26.83
N GLY A 202 -4.24 -32.80 -27.43
CA GLY A 202 -4.99 -32.29 -28.58
C GLY A 202 -4.86 -33.11 -29.86
N ILE A 203 -3.94 -34.07 -29.92
CA ILE A 203 -3.74 -34.96 -31.07
C ILE A 203 -4.15 -36.41 -30.77
N MET A 204 -4.74 -36.67 -29.60
CA MET A 204 -5.15 -38.02 -29.17
C MET A 204 -6.61 -38.29 -29.56
N PRO A 205 -6.88 -39.14 -30.57
CA PRO A 205 -8.24 -39.41 -31.01
C PRO A 205 -9.09 -40.18 -29.97
N ASP A 206 -8.45 -40.84 -29.00
CA ASP A 206 -9.08 -41.61 -27.91
C ASP A 206 -9.05 -40.87 -26.56
N LEU A 207 -8.75 -39.57 -26.53
CA LEU A 207 -8.57 -38.79 -25.31
C LEU A 207 -9.76 -38.90 -24.34
N ALA A 208 -10.98 -38.71 -24.82
CA ALA A 208 -12.18 -38.80 -23.98
C ALA A 208 -12.31 -40.17 -23.30
N GLN A 209 -12.00 -41.25 -24.03
CA GLN A 209 -12.04 -42.62 -23.50
C GLN A 209 -10.94 -42.83 -22.43
N ARG A 210 -9.75 -42.29 -22.65
CA ARG A 210 -8.65 -42.32 -21.66
C ARG A 210 -9.04 -41.59 -20.38
N LEU A 211 -9.63 -40.40 -20.48
CA LEU A 211 -10.06 -39.63 -19.32
C LEU A 211 -11.16 -40.36 -18.52
N ARG A 212 -12.09 -41.05 -19.20
CA ARG A 212 -13.11 -41.89 -18.53
C ARG A 212 -12.53 -43.12 -17.81
N SER A 213 -11.33 -43.57 -18.20
CA SER A 213 -10.73 -44.79 -17.63
C SER A 213 -10.22 -44.61 -16.19
N ASP A 214 -10.01 -43.37 -15.75
CA ASP A 214 -9.57 -43.06 -14.38
C ASP A 214 -10.61 -42.18 -13.64
N PRO A 215 -11.34 -42.75 -12.67
CA PRO A 215 -12.38 -42.02 -11.92
C PRO A 215 -11.81 -40.95 -10.97
N THR A 216 -10.49 -40.88 -10.77
CA THR A 216 -9.86 -39.88 -9.91
C THR A 216 -9.67 -38.52 -10.60
N ILE A 217 -9.62 -38.48 -11.93
CA ILE A 217 -9.49 -37.25 -12.73
C ILE A 217 -10.56 -36.20 -12.37
N PRO A 218 -11.87 -36.51 -12.39
CA PRO A 218 -12.89 -35.52 -12.03
C PRO A 218 -12.82 -35.10 -10.55
N ILE A 219 -12.34 -35.97 -9.66
CA ILE A 219 -12.12 -35.63 -8.24
C ILE A 219 -11.04 -34.57 -8.09
N HIS A 220 -9.92 -34.73 -8.80
CA HIS A 220 -8.85 -33.74 -8.79
C HIS A 220 -9.29 -32.41 -9.43
N ALA A 221 -10.05 -32.46 -10.52
CA ALA A 221 -10.64 -31.26 -11.13
C ALA A 221 -11.58 -30.52 -10.18
N LEU A 222 -12.44 -31.23 -9.44
CA LEU A 222 -13.33 -30.66 -8.43
C LEU A 222 -12.57 -30.01 -7.27
N ARG A 223 -11.44 -30.59 -6.84
CA ARG A 223 -10.57 -29.97 -5.82
C ARG A 223 -9.96 -28.66 -6.33
N ILE A 224 -9.56 -28.61 -7.59
CA ILE A 224 -9.09 -27.36 -8.23
C ILE A 224 -10.23 -26.33 -8.24
N ARG A 225 -11.46 -26.70 -8.61
CA ARG A 225 -12.61 -25.79 -8.54
C ARG A 225 -12.83 -25.26 -7.13
N GLN A 226 -12.85 -26.15 -6.14
CA GLN A 226 -13.05 -25.79 -4.74
C GLN A 226 -11.96 -24.84 -4.22
N TYR A 227 -10.72 -25.00 -4.66
CA TYR A 227 -9.64 -24.07 -4.36
C TYR A 227 -9.94 -22.65 -4.88
N PHE A 228 -10.43 -22.52 -6.11
CA PHE A 228 -10.79 -21.22 -6.69
C PHE A 228 -12.06 -20.62 -6.06
N GLU A 229 -13.03 -21.46 -5.67
CA GLU A 229 -14.30 -21.02 -5.06
C GLU A 229 -14.16 -20.64 -3.58
N ASN A 230 -13.29 -21.31 -2.82
CA ASN A 230 -13.03 -21.01 -1.41
C ASN A 230 -12.24 -19.70 -1.19
N ARG A 231 -11.99 -18.92 -2.25
CA ARG A 231 -11.36 -17.61 -2.19
C ARG A 231 -12.27 -16.52 -1.61
N VAL A 232 -13.05 -16.84 -0.57
CA VAL A 232 -13.90 -15.89 0.21
C VAL A 232 -13.09 -14.70 0.75
N ALA A 233 -11.80 -14.89 1.00
CA ALA A 233 -10.89 -13.80 1.38
C ALA A 233 -10.75 -12.72 0.29
N LEU A 234 -10.94 -13.06 -0.99
CA LEU A 234 -10.78 -12.10 -2.09
C LEU A 234 -11.92 -11.09 -2.20
N GLU A 235 -13.15 -11.46 -1.85
CA GLU A 235 -14.27 -10.51 -1.90
C GLU A 235 -14.12 -9.46 -0.80
N GLY A 236 -13.71 -9.87 0.41
CA GLY A 236 -13.36 -8.93 1.47
C GLY A 236 -12.19 -8.00 1.10
N MET A 237 -11.16 -8.54 0.45
CA MET A 237 -10.05 -7.73 -0.07
C MET A 237 -10.48 -6.74 -1.15
N LYS A 238 -11.43 -7.13 -2.01
CA LYS A 238 -11.97 -6.24 -3.05
C LYS A 238 -12.67 -5.04 -2.44
N GLU A 239 -13.56 -5.25 -1.47
CA GLU A 239 -14.24 -4.16 -0.76
C GLU A 239 -13.23 -3.26 -0.02
N ALA A 240 -12.25 -3.87 0.68
CA ALA A 240 -11.21 -3.14 1.39
C ALA A 240 -10.35 -2.29 0.43
N ARG A 241 -9.97 -2.85 -0.73
CA ARG A 241 -9.24 -2.15 -1.79
C ARG A 241 -10.04 -0.98 -2.34
N GLU A 242 -11.31 -1.20 -2.70
CA GLU A 242 -12.17 -0.14 -3.25
C GLU A 242 -12.36 1.01 -2.25
N GLY A 243 -12.58 0.69 -0.97
CA GLY A 243 -12.64 1.67 0.10
C GLY A 243 -11.32 2.42 0.30
N LEU A 244 -10.19 1.74 0.18
CA LEU A 244 -8.87 2.37 0.26
C LEU A 244 -8.58 3.27 -0.93
N VAL A 245 -8.88 2.83 -2.16
CA VAL A 245 -8.75 3.64 -3.38
C VAL A 245 -9.55 4.94 -3.26
N ALA A 246 -10.81 4.84 -2.82
CA ALA A 246 -11.65 6.01 -2.58
C ALA A 246 -11.04 6.94 -1.53
N SER A 247 -10.51 6.39 -0.42
CA SER A 247 -9.90 7.17 0.65
C SER A 247 -8.60 7.87 0.21
N VAL A 248 -7.76 7.20 -0.58
CA VAL A 248 -6.52 7.78 -1.13
C VAL A 248 -6.85 8.90 -2.11
N ASN A 249 -7.79 8.67 -3.05
CA ASN A 249 -8.19 9.66 -4.03
C ASN A 249 -8.82 10.89 -3.38
N GLN A 250 -9.68 10.69 -2.37
CA GLN A 250 -10.27 11.79 -1.62
C GLN A 250 -9.22 12.61 -0.87
N GLU A 251 -8.21 11.98 -0.26
CA GLU A 251 -7.12 12.70 0.42
C GLU A 251 -6.27 13.50 -0.57
N LEU A 252 -5.98 12.91 -1.74
CA LEU A 252 -5.27 13.59 -2.83
C LEU A 252 -6.04 14.83 -3.30
N GLU A 253 -7.35 14.69 -3.55
CA GLU A 253 -8.21 15.79 -3.98
C GLU A 253 -8.33 16.89 -2.91
N ASN A 254 -8.55 16.52 -1.66
CA ASN A 254 -8.70 17.47 -0.55
C ASN A 254 -7.47 18.37 -0.35
N ARG A 255 -6.28 17.86 -0.65
CA ARG A 255 -5.01 18.53 -0.31
C ARG A 255 -4.27 19.11 -1.50
N TRP A 256 -4.43 18.53 -2.67
CA TRP A 256 -3.74 18.93 -3.89
C TRP A 256 -4.69 19.26 -5.06
N GLY A 257 -6.01 19.20 -4.84
CA GLY A 257 -7.05 19.53 -5.83
C GLY A 257 -7.35 18.41 -6.82
N GLU A 258 -8.37 18.61 -7.68
CA GLU A 258 -8.71 17.69 -8.77
C GLU A 258 -7.49 17.43 -9.65
N ARG A 259 -7.00 16.19 -9.63
CA ARG A 259 -6.13 15.67 -10.69
C ARG A 259 -7.00 15.04 -11.76
N LYS A 260 -6.62 15.27 -13.02
CA LYS A 260 -7.09 14.43 -14.13
C LYS A 260 -6.89 12.95 -13.73
N PRO A 261 -7.87 12.07 -13.99
CA PRO A 261 -7.68 10.64 -13.80
C PRO A 261 -6.36 10.23 -14.46
N ILE A 262 -5.61 9.35 -13.80
CA ILE A 262 -4.36 8.80 -14.32
C ILE A 262 -4.67 8.31 -15.73
N ASP A 263 -4.19 9.06 -16.72
CA ASP A 263 -4.34 8.73 -18.13
C ASP A 263 -3.69 7.37 -18.27
N SER A 264 -4.50 6.39 -18.67
CA SER A 264 -4.04 5.07 -19.11
C SER A 264 -2.82 5.29 -20.00
N ARG A 265 -1.65 4.85 -19.51
CA ARG A 265 -0.39 5.00 -20.24
C ARG A 265 -0.57 4.49 -21.69
N PRO A 266 0.12 5.11 -22.68
CA PRO A 266 -0.04 4.81 -24.10
C PRO A 266 0.20 3.33 -24.44
#